data_AF-A0A434EU26-F1
#
_entry.id   AF-A0A434EU26-F1
#
_cell.length_a   1.000
_cell.length_b   1.000
_cell.length_c   1.000
_cell.angle_alpha   90.00
_cell.angle_beta   90.00
_cell.angle_gamma   90.00
#
_symmetry.space_group_name_H-M   'P 1'
#
loop_
_entity.id
_entity.type
_entity.pdbx_description
1 polymer ?
#
loop_
_entity_poly.entity_id
_entity_poly.type
_entity_poly.pdbx_seq_one_letter_code
_entity_poly.pdbx_strand_id
1 'polypeptide(L)'
;DIVTGMNLPVVAVDLPSGVSGESGEVLGSAFRAVLTVTFARKKPGHLLLPGRERCGEVVLADIGIRDEIIEAVAPRAFENRPRLWIASFPAPAVDTHKYKRGHTSVFSGGPSATGAARLSALAAARSGAGAVTVLSPANAMQVNAAHLTSIMLRKVDAIEDVHDLIGDRRPSAFVLGPGFGIGDKARDFTLAVLAKNRRDGGVEGLVLDADGITSFRNAAATLFEAAGRPDAPALVMTPHEGE
;
A
#
# COMPACT_ATOMS: atom_id res chain seq x y z
N ASP A 1 -26.21 -26.45 10.21
CA ASP A 1 -25.22 -27.36 9.61
C ASP A 1 -24.91 -28.46 10.62
N ILE A 2 -25.21 -29.72 10.29
CA ILE A 2 -25.01 -30.89 11.16
C ILE A 2 -23.55 -31.01 11.57
N VAL A 3 -22.63 -30.75 10.64
CA VAL A 3 -21.19 -30.83 10.87
C VAL A 3 -20.77 -29.81 11.94
N THR A 4 -21.18 -28.55 11.79
CA THR A 4 -20.95 -27.50 12.79
C THR A 4 -21.63 -27.82 14.13
N GLY A 5 -22.84 -28.38 14.11
CA GLY A 5 -23.60 -28.72 15.33
C GLY A 5 -23.02 -29.88 16.15
N MET A 6 -22.30 -30.80 15.51
CA MET A 6 -21.68 -31.96 16.19
C MET A 6 -20.31 -31.65 16.81
N ASN A 7 -19.75 -30.46 16.56
CA ASN A 7 -18.44 -30.02 17.07
C ASN A 7 -17.30 -31.03 16.83
N LEU A 8 -17.33 -31.73 15.69
CA LEU A 8 -16.31 -32.69 15.28
C LEU A 8 -15.18 -31.99 14.53
N PRO A 9 -13.92 -32.47 14.61
CA PRO A 9 -12.86 -32.03 13.71
C PRO A 9 -13.20 -32.38 12.26
N VAL A 10 -13.14 -31.40 11.36
CA VAL A 10 -13.47 -31.58 9.93
C VAL A 10 -12.25 -31.29 9.07
N VAL A 11 -11.96 -32.22 8.18
CA VAL A 11 -10.97 -32.03 7.11
C VAL A 11 -11.70 -31.73 5.81
N ALA A 12 -11.46 -30.56 5.24
CA ALA A 12 -11.94 -30.22 3.90
C ALA A 12 -10.97 -30.76 2.85
N VAL A 13 -11.54 -31.36 1.81
CA VAL A 13 -10.80 -31.79 0.62
C VAL A 13 -11.04 -30.75 -0.46
N ASP A 14 -9.95 -30.20 -1.00
CA ASP A 14 -9.87 -29.08 -1.93
C ASP A 14 -10.29 -27.71 -1.40
N LEU A 15 -11.51 -27.57 -0.88
CA LEU A 15 -12.05 -26.33 -0.32
C LEU A 15 -13.23 -26.68 0.61
N PRO A 16 -13.46 -25.95 1.72
CA PRO A 16 -14.67 -26.15 2.51
C PRO A 16 -15.91 -25.99 1.64
N SER A 17 -16.79 -27.01 1.64
CA SER A 17 -17.97 -26.99 0.78
C SER A 17 -18.85 -25.78 1.09
N GLY A 18 -19.28 -25.08 0.05
CA GLY A 18 -20.01 -23.83 0.17
C GLY A 18 -19.13 -22.57 0.17
N VAL A 19 -17.81 -22.67 0.10
CA VAL A 19 -16.93 -21.52 -0.17
C VAL A 19 -16.69 -21.40 -1.68
N SER A 20 -16.76 -20.19 -2.21
CA SER A 20 -16.33 -19.89 -3.59
C SER A 20 -14.81 -19.94 -3.69
N GLY A 21 -14.27 -20.75 -4.60
CA GLY A 21 -12.83 -20.78 -4.86
C GLY A 21 -12.29 -19.46 -5.44
N GLU A 22 -13.13 -18.70 -6.15
CA GLU A 22 -12.73 -17.48 -6.84
C GLU A 22 -12.75 -16.24 -5.92
N SER A 23 -13.79 -16.10 -5.10
CA SER A 23 -13.99 -14.90 -4.28
C SER A 23 -13.75 -15.11 -2.79
N GLY A 24 -13.85 -16.35 -2.29
CA GLY A 24 -13.88 -16.63 -0.87
C GLY A 24 -15.25 -16.43 -0.21
N GLU A 25 -16.27 -16.00 -0.98
CA GLU A 25 -17.63 -15.83 -0.47
C GLU A 25 -18.27 -17.16 -0.07
N VAL A 26 -19.17 -17.12 0.93
CA VAL A 26 -19.98 -18.29 1.31
C VAL A 26 -21.23 -18.36 0.44
N LEU A 27 -21.30 -19.38 -0.40
CA LEU A 27 -22.42 -19.70 -1.27
C LEU A 27 -23.48 -20.50 -0.49
N GLY A 28 -24.28 -19.79 0.30
CA GLY A 28 -25.33 -20.35 1.15
C GLY A 28 -24.82 -20.70 2.54
N SER A 29 -24.20 -21.88 2.71
CA SER A 29 -23.63 -22.30 3.98
C SER A 29 -22.30 -23.00 3.80
N ALA A 30 -21.33 -22.71 4.67
CA ALA A 30 -20.05 -23.40 4.72
C ALA A 30 -19.70 -23.79 6.16
N PHE A 31 -19.20 -25.01 6.33
CA PHE A 31 -18.65 -25.48 7.60
C PHE A 31 -17.27 -24.86 7.85
N ARG A 32 -16.78 -24.95 9.08
CA ARG A 32 -15.40 -24.59 9.43
C ARG A 32 -14.54 -25.84 9.54
N ALA A 33 -13.55 -25.96 8.66
CA ALA A 33 -12.56 -27.01 8.72
C ALA A 33 -11.48 -26.70 9.77
N VAL A 34 -10.92 -27.73 10.40
CA VAL A 34 -9.66 -27.61 11.15
C VAL A 34 -8.46 -27.67 10.21
N LEU A 35 -8.61 -28.35 9.07
CA LEU A 35 -7.60 -28.53 8.02
C LEU A 35 -8.28 -28.58 6.64
N THR A 36 -7.73 -27.88 5.66
CA THR A 36 -8.06 -28.01 4.25
C THR A 36 -6.84 -28.54 3.50
N VAL A 37 -6.98 -29.66 2.80
CA VAL A 37 -5.97 -30.17 1.87
C VAL A 37 -6.39 -29.80 0.45
N THR A 38 -5.70 -28.84 -0.16
CA THR A 38 -5.94 -28.39 -1.55
C THR A 38 -4.88 -28.94 -2.49
N PHE A 39 -5.21 -29.03 -3.77
CA PHE A 39 -4.33 -29.63 -4.78
C PHE A 39 -3.85 -28.61 -5.82
N ALA A 40 -2.69 -28.89 -6.40
CA ALA A 40 -2.01 -28.15 -7.48
C ALA A 40 -1.63 -26.70 -7.11
N ARG A 41 -2.60 -25.83 -6.81
CA ARG A 41 -2.39 -24.45 -6.32
C ARG A 41 -3.49 -24.07 -5.32
N LYS A 42 -3.19 -23.09 -4.46
CA LYS A 42 -4.22 -22.44 -3.65
C LYS A 42 -5.13 -21.60 -4.56
N LYS A 43 -6.43 -21.73 -4.35
CA LYS A 43 -7.46 -20.84 -4.91
C LYS A 43 -7.60 -19.56 -4.07
N PRO A 44 -8.02 -18.41 -4.63
CA PRO A 44 -8.26 -17.18 -3.88
C PRO A 44 -9.12 -17.35 -2.61
N GLY A 45 -10.14 -18.21 -2.65
CA GLY A 45 -11.00 -18.47 -1.49
C GLY A 45 -10.29 -19.07 -0.26
N HIS A 46 -9.06 -19.58 -0.42
CA HIS A 46 -8.20 -19.97 0.69
C HIS A 46 -7.51 -18.80 1.39
N LEU A 47 -7.52 -17.61 0.78
CA LEU A 47 -6.73 -16.45 1.19
C LEU A 47 -7.63 -15.25 1.49
N LEU A 48 -8.75 -15.13 0.79
CA LEU A 48 -9.75 -14.07 0.96
C LEU A 48 -10.77 -14.44 2.04
N LEU A 49 -11.17 -13.44 2.82
CA LEU A 49 -12.28 -13.57 3.77
C LEU A 49 -13.63 -13.53 3.02
N PRO A 50 -14.67 -14.21 3.54
CA PRO A 50 -14.67 -15.04 4.75
C PRO A 50 -14.10 -16.47 4.54
N GLY A 51 -13.85 -16.90 3.31
CA GLY A 51 -13.42 -18.26 2.96
C GLY A 51 -12.17 -18.73 3.72
N ARG A 52 -11.17 -17.87 3.90
CA ARG A 52 -9.95 -18.14 4.67
C ARG A 52 -10.23 -18.64 6.08
N GLU A 53 -11.24 -18.08 6.76
CA GLU A 53 -11.63 -18.46 8.12
C GLU A 53 -12.28 -19.84 8.19
N ARG A 54 -12.88 -20.29 7.08
CA ARG A 54 -13.50 -21.62 6.96
C ARG A 54 -12.48 -22.72 6.70
N CYS A 55 -11.26 -22.36 6.29
CA CYS A 55 -10.26 -23.33 5.83
C CYS A 55 -9.38 -23.94 6.93
N GLY A 56 -9.30 -23.35 8.13
CA GLY A 56 -8.35 -23.83 9.15
C GLY A 56 -6.89 -23.77 8.67
N GLU A 57 -6.09 -24.79 9.00
CA GLU A 57 -4.78 -24.99 8.37
C GLU A 57 -4.93 -25.32 6.88
N VAL A 58 -4.09 -24.79 5.99
CA VAL A 58 -4.16 -25.08 4.55
C VAL A 58 -2.89 -25.78 4.10
N VAL A 59 -3.01 -27.05 3.71
CA VAL A 59 -1.93 -27.86 3.14
C VAL A 59 -2.13 -27.93 1.63
N LEU A 60 -1.09 -27.54 0.88
CA LEU A 60 -1.06 -27.72 -0.57
C LEU A 60 -0.39 -29.05 -0.89
N ALA A 61 -1.18 -30.04 -1.31
CA ALA A 61 -0.69 -31.34 -1.75
C ALA A 61 -0.27 -31.29 -3.22
N ASP A 62 0.94 -31.76 -3.49
CA ASP A 62 1.43 -32.01 -4.85
C ASP A 62 0.77 -33.28 -5.39
N ILE A 63 0.14 -33.15 -6.57
CA ILE A 63 -0.53 -34.24 -7.28
C ILE A 63 0.09 -34.47 -8.67
N GLY A 64 1.30 -33.97 -8.90
CA GLY A 64 2.05 -34.17 -10.15
C GLY A 64 1.70 -33.19 -11.28
N ILE A 65 1.01 -32.09 -10.98
CA ILE A 65 0.77 -31.03 -11.97
C ILE A 65 2.04 -30.22 -12.13
N ARG A 66 2.66 -30.35 -13.31
CA ARG A 66 3.92 -29.67 -13.63
C ARG A 66 3.73 -28.16 -13.77
N ASP A 67 4.79 -27.41 -13.49
CA ASP A 67 4.78 -25.95 -13.52
C ASP A 67 4.49 -25.39 -14.91
N GLU A 68 4.89 -26.06 -15.99
CA GLU A 68 4.63 -25.59 -17.37
C GLU A 68 3.12 -25.54 -17.67
N ILE A 69 2.33 -26.42 -17.05
CA ILE A 69 0.86 -26.40 -17.17
C ILE A 69 0.31 -25.15 -16.48
N ILE A 70 0.86 -24.80 -15.31
CA ILE A 70 0.44 -23.62 -14.56
C ILE A 70 0.85 -22.34 -15.30
N GLU A 71 2.03 -22.31 -15.90
CA GLU A 71 2.48 -21.20 -16.75
C GLU A 71 1.56 -21.01 -17.96
N ALA A 72 1.14 -22.10 -18.61
CA ALA A 72 0.21 -22.05 -19.74
C ALA A 72 -1.19 -21.50 -19.36
N VAL A 73 -1.63 -21.70 -18.11
CA VAL A 73 -2.87 -21.09 -17.57
C VAL A 73 -2.72 -19.58 -17.36
N ALA A 74 -1.49 -19.05 -17.30
CA ALA A 74 -1.18 -17.63 -17.12
C ALA A 74 -1.93 -16.98 -15.94
N PRO A 75 -1.77 -17.49 -14.70
CA PRO A 75 -2.45 -16.95 -13.53
C PRO A 75 -2.09 -15.48 -13.31
N ARG A 76 -3.10 -14.66 -13.00
CA ARG A 76 -2.96 -13.21 -12.77
C ARG A 76 -2.94 -12.83 -11.29
N ALA A 77 -3.14 -13.79 -10.40
CA ALA A 77 -3.20 -13.58 -8.95
C ALA A 77 -2.21 -14.50 -8.23
N PHE A 78 -1.55 -13.96 -7.21
CA PHE A 78 -0.48 -14.65 -6.48
C PHE A 78 -0.61 -14.40 -4.98
N GLU A 79 -0.37 -15.43 -4.17
CA GLU A 79 -0.14 -15.25 -2.73
C GLU A 79 1.15 -14.45 -2.53
N ASN A 80 1.06 -13.31 -1.85
CA ASN A 80 2.21 -12.45 -1.59
C ASN A 80 3.27 -13.20 -0.78
N ARG A 81 4.40 -13.50 -1.42
CA ARG A 81 5.55 -14.19 -0.82
C ARG A 81 6.84 -13.53 -1.28
N PRO A 82 7.92 -13.57 -0.48
CA PRO A 82 9.19 -12.94 -0.81
C PRO A 82 9.70 -13.22 -2.21
N ARG A 83 9.56 -14.46 -2.71
CA ARG A 83 9.97 -14.84 -4.07
C ARG A 83 9.43 -13.94 -5.20
N LEU A 84 8.30 -13.24 -4.99
CA LEU A 84 7.70 -12.35 -5.98
C LEU A 84 8.39 -11.00 -6.08
N TRP A 85 9.07 -10.55 -5.02
CA TRP A 85 9.59 -9.19 -4.94
C TRP A 85 11.04 -9.11 -4.45
N ILE A 86 11.60 -10.19 -3.91
CA ILE A 86 12.95 -10.19 -3.30
C ILE A 86 14.05 -9.84 -4.31
N ALA A 87 13.90 -10.26 -5.57
CA ALA A 87 14.86 -9.94 -6.63
C ALA A 87 14.86 -8.44 -6.99
N SER A 88 13.74 -7.76 -6.74
CA SER A 88 13.58 -6.31 -6.95
C SER A 88 13.68 -5.52 -5.65
N PHE A 89 13.95 -6.19 -4.52
CA PHE A 89 14.01 -5.53 -3.23
C PHE A 89 15.28 -4.65 -3.18
N PRO A 90 15.16 -3.34 -2.87
CA PRO A 90 16.31 -2.45 -2.89
C PRO A 90 17.36 -2.87 -1.84
N ALA A 91 18.51 -3.35 -2.31
CA ALA A 91 19.68 -3.60 -1.46
C ALA A 91 20.70 -2.46 -1.67
N PRO A 92 21.22 -1.82 -0.61
CA PRO A 92 22.27 -0.81 -0.77
C PRO A 92 23.52 -1.44 -1.40
N ALA A 93 23.94 -0.97 -2.58
CA ALA A 93 25.22 -1.36 -3.16
C ALA A 93 26.38 -0.74 -2.36
N VAL A 94 27.56 -1.37 -2.41
CA VAL A 94 28.75 -0.97 -1.64
C VAL A 94 29.18 0.49 -1.95
N ASP A 95 28.89 0.99 -3.15
CA ASP A 95 29.20 2.34 -3.63
C ASP A 95 28.03 3.34 -3.48
N THR A 96 26.99 3.00 -2.71
CA THR A 96 25.77 3.80 -2.63
C THR A 96 25.89 4.93 -1.60
N HIS A 97 25.79 6.19 -2.05
CA HIS A 97 25.65 7.36 -1.19
C HIS A 97 24.18 7.74 -0.98
N LYS A 98 23.89 8.54 0.06
CA LYS A 98 22.53 8.92 0.46
C LYS A 98 21.64 9.45 -0.68
N TYR A 99 22.21 10.16 -1.66
CA TYR A 99 21.46 10.70 -2.80
C TYR A 99 20.98 9.63 -3.79
N LYS A 100 21.71 8.50 -3.92
CA LYS A 100 21.29 7.36 -4.77
C LYS A 100 20.13 6.57 -4.16
N ARG A 101 19.86 6.73 -2.86
CA ARG A 101 18.75 6.04 -2.14
C ARG A 101 17.44 6.84 -2.13
N GLY A 102 17.36 7.90 -2.94
CA GLY A 102 16.18 8.75 -3.05
C GLY A 102 15.91 9.61 -1.82
N HIS A 103 14.91 10.48 -1.95
CA HIS A 103 14.46 11.37 -0.89
C HIS A 103 12.93 11.35 -0.85
N THR A 104 12.38 10.88 0.27
CA THR A 104 10.93 10.84 0.51
C THR A 104 10.45 12.07 1.28
N SER A 105 9.38 12.70 0.82
CA SER A 105 8.71 13.79 1.54
C SER A 105 7.32 13.36 2.02
N VAL A 106 6.99 13.63 3.27
CA VAL A 106 5.74 13.20 3.91
C VAL A 106 4.96 14.41 4.38
N PHE A 107 3.74 14.60 3.89
CA PHE A 107 2.89 15.69 4.34
C PHE A 107 2.32 15.42 5.73
N SER A 108 2.38 16.43 6.60
CA SER A 108 1.82 16.40 7.95
C SER A 108 0.54 17.21 8.04
N GLY A 109 -0.38 16.72 8.86
CA GLY A 109 -1.50 17.50 9.37
C GLY A 109 -1.09 18.59 10.36
N GLY A 110 -2.12 19.24 10.91
CA GLY A 110 -2.00 20.22 11.98
C GLY A 110 -1.49 19.64 13.31
N PRO A 111 -1.34 20.47 14.35
CA PRO A 111 -0.66 20.10 15.60
C PRO A 111 -1.27 18.88 16.31
N SER A 112 -2.58 18.65 16.19
CA SER A 112 -3.28 17.49 16.76
C SER A 112 -3.22 16.21 15.91
N ALA A 113 -2.69 16.27 14.68
CA ALA A 113 -2.70 15.17 13.71
C ALA A 113 -1.30 14.83 13.15
N THR A 114 -0.23 15.23 13.84
CA THR A 114 1.17 14.99 13.43
C THR A 114 1.62 13.53 13.56
N GLY A 115 0.92 12.70 14.35
CA GLY A 115 1.31 11.32 14.64
C GLY A 115 1.51 10.46 13.40
N ALA A 116 0.54 10.48 12.49
CA ALA A 116 0.54 9.61 11.33
C ALA A 116 1.69 9.94 10.36
N ALA A 117 1.89 11.22 10.05
CA ALA A 117 3.01 11.67 9.21
C ALA A 117 4.40 11.31 9.80
N ARG A 118 4.57 11.39 11.13
CA ARG A 118 5.81 10.98 11.80
C ARG A 118 6.05 9.47 11.65
N LEU A 119 5.01 8.64 11.79
CA LEU A 119 5.12 7.19 11.59
C LEU A 119 5.47 6.85 10.14
N SER A 120 4.82 7.49 9.15
CA SER A 120 5.13 7.29 7.74
C SER A 120 6.56 7.71 7.39
N ALA A 121 7.05 8.82 7.95
CA ALA A 121 8.42 9.26 7.74
C ALA A 121 9.46 8.31 8.35
N LEU A 122 9.20 7.78 9.56
CA LEU A 122 10.04 6.78 10.19
C LEU A 122 10.04 5.46 9.41
N ALA A 123 8.89 5.05 8.88
CA ALA A 123 8.78 3.88 8.02
C ALA A 123 9.61 4.05 6.74
N ALA A 124 9.52 5.20 6.06
CA ALA A 124 10.34 5.50 4.88
C ALA A 124 11.84 5.42 5.18
N ALA A 125 12.29 5.98 6.31
CA ALA A 125 13.69 5.90 6.72
C ALA A 125 14.14 4.45 6.99
N ARG A 126 13.31 3.65 7.66
CA ARG A 126 13.58 2.23 7.95
C ARG A 126 13.58 1.37 6.69
N SER A 127 12.78 1.72 5.68
CA SER A 127 12.75 1.06 4.38
C SER A 127 13.97 1.37 3.51
N GLY A 128 14.87 2.25 3.95
CA GLY A 128 16.14 2.51 3.28
C GLY A 128 16.20 3.81 2.46
N ALA A 129 15.20 4.68 2.58
CA ALA A 129 15.24 6.01 1.95
C ALA A 129 16.51 6.77 2.39
N GLY A 130 17.18 7.40 1.43
CA GLY A 130 18.43 8.11 1.67
C GLY A 130 18.28 9.37 2.50
N ALA A 131 17.15 10.05 2.35
CA ALA A 131 16.72 11.19 3.12
C ALA A 131 15.20 11.18 3.28
N VAL A 132 14.70 11.72 4.38
CA VAL A 132 13.26 11.88 4.60
C VAL A 132 12.99 13.28 5.15
N THR A 133 11.99 13.96 4.59
CA THR A 133 11.50 15.25 5.10
C THR A 133 10.03 15.17 5.45
N VAL A 134 9.65 15.61 6.65
CA VAL A 134 8.25 15.93 6.96
C VAL A 134 7.95 17.36 6.51
N LEU A 135 6.87 17.51 5.74
CA LEU A 135 6.33 18.77 5.25
C LEU A 135 5.19 19.17 6.18
N SER A 136 5.46 20.12 7.06
CA SER A 136 4.57 20.47 8.18
C SER A 136 3.98 21.86 7.99
N PRO A 137 2.69 22.06 8.29
CA PRO A 137 2.14 23.42 8.40
C PRO A 137 2.82 24.16 9.54
N ALA A 138 2.83 25.50 9.46
CA ALA A 138 3.54 26.37 10.40
C ALA A 138 3.17 26.10 11.87
N ASN A 139 1.88 25.89 12.14
CA ASN A 139 1.35 25.66 13.48
C ASN A 139 1.71 24.27 14.07
N ALA A 140 2.21 23.34 13.25
CA ALA A 140 2.63 22.00 13.69
C ALA A 140 4.16 21.83 13.71
N MET A 141 4.93 22.84 13.27
CA MET A 141 6.38 22.77 13.16
C MET A 141 7.05 22.39 14.50
N GLN A 142 6.68 23.04 15.60
CA GLN A 142 7.28 22.76 16.91
C GLN A 142 6.90 21.37 17.45
N VAL A 143 5.65 20.94 17.21
CA VAL A 143 5.19 19.59 17.60
C VAL A 143 5.99 18.52 16.83
N ASN A 144 6.23 18.72 15.55
CA ASN A 144 7.06 17.80 14.77
C ASN A 144 8.54 17.86 15.19
N ALA A 145 9.11 19.06 15.37
CA ALA A 145 10.50 19.26 15.75
C ALA A 145 10.86 18.60 17.09
N ALA A 146 9.92 18.59 18.05
CA ALA A 146 10.13 17.97 19.36
C ALA A 146 10.31 16.43 19.29
N HIS A 147 9.92 15.78 18.20
CA HIS A 147 9.93 14.32 18.07
C HIS A 147 10.80 13.80 16.91
N LEU A 148 11.12 14.64 15.93
CA LEU A 148 11.88 14.25 14.74
C LEU A 148 13.37 14.55 14.97
N THR A 149 14.18 13.50 15.04
CA THR A 149 15.64 13.62 15.23
C THR A 149 16.40 13.54 13.92
N SER A 150 16.32 12.40 13.22
CA SER A 150 17.02 12.17 11.94
C SER A 150 16.21 12.60 10.71
N ILE A 151 14.92 12.87 10.89
CA ILE A 151 13.99 13.25 9.82
C ILE A 151 14.03 14.77 9.69
N MET A 152 14.26 15.26 8.46
CA MET A 152 14.26 16.69 8.19
C MET A 152 12.84 17.26 8.33
N LEU A 153 12.73 18.54 8.63
CA LEU A 153 11.45 19.22 8.76
C LEU A 153 11.46 20.47 7.88
N ARG A 154 10.42 20.66 7.06
CA ARG A 154 10.22 21.85 6.24
C ARG A 154 8.81 22.39 6.45
N LYS A 155 8.70 23.71 6.59
CA LYS A 155 7.41 24.39 6.62
C LYS A 155 6.79 24.35 5.23
N VAL A 156 5.54 23.92 5.14
CA VAL A 156 4.73 23.91 3.91
C VAL A 156 3.30 24.25 4.29
N ASP A 157 2.83 25.41 3.84
CA ASP A 157 1.45 25.88 4.06
C ASP A 157 0.67 25.94 2.74
N ALA A 158 1.36 26.19 1.62
CA ALA A 158 0.80 26.35 0.28
C ALA A 158 1.51 25.49 -0.78
N ILE A 159 0.96 25.46 -2.00
CA ILE A 159 1.47 24.63 -3.11
C ILE A 159 2.81 25.15 -3.62
N GLU A 160 3.01 26.46 -3.56
CA GLU A 160 4.25 27.14 -3.94
C GLU A 160 5.43 26.61 -3.11
N ASP A 161 5.22 26.37 -1.80
CA ASP A 161 6.25 25.78 -0.92
C ASP A 161 6.67 24.37 -1.39
N VAL A 162 5.75 23.61 -2.02
CA VAL A 162 6.03 22.28 -2.59
C VAL A 162 6.84 22.42 -3.87
N HIS A 163 6.54 23.41 -4.71
CA HIS A 163 7.33 23.69 -5.91
C HIS A 163 8.76 24.10 -5.58
N ASP A 164 8.94 24.96 -4.57
CA ASP A 164 10.26 25.35 -4.07
C ASP A 164 11.04 24.15 -3.54
N LEU A 165 10.39 23.27 -2.76
CA LEU A 165 11.00 22.04 -2.28
C LEU A 165 11.50 21.16 -3.43
N ILE A 166 10.69 21.00 -4.49
CA ILE A 166 11.04 20.18 -5.64
C ILE A 166 12.26 20.76 -6.36
N GLY A 167 12.32 22.08 -6.53
CA GLY A 167 13.48 22.78 -7.11
C GLY A 167 14.75 22.60 -6.29
N ASP A 168 14.66 22.76 -4.96
CA ASP A 168 15.81 22.75 -4.05
C ASP A 168 16.39 21.35 -3.79
N ARG A 169 15.50 20.39 -3.50
CA ARG A 169 15.88 19.11 -2.88
C ARG A 169 15.62 17.90 -3.76
N ARG A 170 14.81 18.07 -4.82
CA ARG A 170 14.42 16.99 -5.76
C ARG A 170 13.97 15.70 -5.04
N PRO A 171 12.95 15.76 -4.17
CA PRO A 171 12.41 14.58 -3.52
C PRO A 171 11.77 13.64 -4.56
N SER A 172 12.27 12.40 -4.64
CA SER A 172 11.80 11.42 -5.61
C SER A 172 10.41 10.86 -5.29
N ALA A 173 9.98 10.86 -4.03
CA ALA A 173 8.69 10.30 -3.65
C ALA A 173 7.96 11.15 -2.60
N PHE A 174 6.63 11.16 -2.68
CA PHE A 174 5.77 11.82 -1.72
C PHE A 174 4.81 10.84 -1.03
N VAL A 175 4.44 11.15 0.20
CA VAL A 175 3.34 10.50 0.93
C VAL A 175 2.35 11.58 1.37
N LEU A 176 1.09 11.48 0.95
CA LEU A 176 0.02 12.41 1.29
C LEU A 176 -1.18 11.67 1.85
N GLY A 177 -1.75 12.21 2.92
CA GLY A 177 -3.02 11.73 3.46
C GLY A 177 -3.04 11.42 4.94
N PRO A 178 -2.03 10.77 5.53
CA PRO A 178 -2.05 10.40 6.94
C PRO A 178 -2.19 11.61 7.88
N GLY A 179 -3.42 11.85 8.36
CA GLY A 179 -3.78 12.98 9.23
C GLY A 179 -3.72 14.34 8.56
N PHE A 180 -3.65 14.43 7.23
CA PHE A 180 -3.51 15.71 6.51
C PHE A 180 -4.76 16.60 6.61
N GLY A 181 -5.93 15.98 6.83
CA GLY A 181 -7.24 16.60 6.77
C GLY A 181 -7.93 16.37 5.42
N ILE A 182 -9.25 16.15 5.47
CA ILE A 182 -10.08 15.88 4.29
C ILE A 182 -10.52 17.20 3.66
N GLY A 183 -10.46 17.28 2.33
CA GLY A 183 -11.06 18.35 1.55
C GLY A 183 -10.18 18.87 0.42
N ASP A 184 -10.52 20.08 -0.03
CA ASP A 184 -9.96 20.72 -1.22
C ASP A 184 -8.44 20.84 -1.14
N LYS A 185 -7.91 21.23 0.02
CA LYS A 185 -6.47 21.31 0.27
C LYS A 185 -5.74 19.99 -0.04
N ALA A 186 -6.27 18.85 0.41
CA ALA A 186 -5.65 17.55 0.13
C ALA A 186 -5.67 17.20 -1.36
N ARG A 187 -6.76 17.54 -2.04
CA ARG A 187 -6.87 17.37 -3.50
C ARG A 187 -5.88 18.25 -4.24
N ASP A 188 -5.81 19.53 -3.90
CA ASP A 188 -4.96 20.49 -4.61
C ASP A 188 -3.48 20.12 -4.47
N PHE A 189 -3.06 19.73 -3.25
CA PHE A 189 -1.70 19.24 -3.03
C PHE A 189 -1.41 17.93 -3.76
N THR A 190 -2.37 17.00 -3.79
CA THR A 190 -2.25 15.74 -4.56
C THR A 190 -2.07 16.02 -6.06
N LEU A 191 -2.92 16.88 -6.62
CA LEU A 191 -2.87 17.26 -8.03
C LEU A 191 -1.59 18.03 -8.36
N ALA A 192 -1.09 18.88 -7.45
CA ALA A 192 0.16 19.60 -7.64
C ALA A 192 1.39 18.67 -7.68
N VAL A 193 1.40 17.60 -6.88
CA VAL A 193 2.45 16.55 -6.96
C VAL A 193 2.31 15.78 -8.27
N LEU A 194 1.09 15.32 -8.61
CA LEU A 194 0.84 14.55 -9.82
C LEU A 194 1.12 15.37 -11.09
N ALA A 195 0.97 16.69 -11.07
CA ALA A 195 1.25 17.58 -12.20
C ALA A 195 2.72 17.57 -12.66
N LYS A 196 3.65 17.05 -11.85
CA LYS A 196 5.07 16.94 -12.21
C LYS A 196 5.32 15.83 -13.24
N ASN A 197 6.42 15.91 -13.98
CA ASN A 197 6.84 14.85 -14.89
C ASN A 197 7.98 14.04 -14.29
N ARG A 198 7.89 12.72 -14.39
CA ARG A 198 8.97 11.80 -14.01
C ARG A 198 10.26 12.06 -14.80
N ARG A 199 10.14 12.47 -16.07
CA ARG A 199 11.29 12.76 -16.94
C ARG A 199 12.10 13.98 -16.55
N ASP A 200 11.48 14.94 -15.85
CA ASP A 200 12.15 16.17 -15.43
C ASP A 200 13.01 15.95 -14.17
N GLY A 201 13.19 14.68 -13.75
CA GLY A 201 14.08 14.26 -12.67
C GLY A 201 13.64 14.74 -11.29
N GLY A 202 12.35 15.07 -11.13
CA GLY A 202 11.81 15.70 -9.93
C GLY A 202 11.06 14.73 -9.02
N VAL A 203 10.04 14.04 -9.54
CA VAL A 203 9.09 13.24 -8.73
C VAL A 203 8.76 11.95 -9.45
N GLU A 204 9.10 10.81 -8.85
CA GLU A 204 8.87 9.48 -9.38
C GLU A 204 7.51 8.91 -8.97
N GLY A 205 7.05 9.19 -7.75
CA GLY A 205 5.78 8.64 -7.25
C GLY A 205 5.16 9.37 -6.07
N LEU A 206 3.87 9.08 -5.88
CA LEU A 206 3.03 9.53 -4.77
C LEU A 206 2.34 8.32 -4.16
N VAL A 207 2.51 8.13 -2.86
CA VAL A 207 1.64 7.27 -2.04
C VAL A 207 0.51 8.16 -1.51
N LEU A 208 -0.71 7.87 -1.93
CA LEU A 208 -1.92 8.53 -1.46
C LEU A 208 -2.65 7.59 -0.52
N ASP A 209 -2.88 8.03 0.71
CA ASP A 209 -3.46 7.23 1.79
C ASP A 209 -4.58 8.02 2.51
N ALA A 210 -5.38 7.38 3.35
CA ALA A 210 -6.24 8.02 4.35
C ALA A 210 -7.04 9.25 3.87
N ASP A 211 -6.83 10.42 4.51
CA ASP A 211 -7.52 11.66 4.16
C ASP A 211 -7.26 12.08 2.71
N GLY A 212 -6.11 11.71 2.16
CA GLY A 212 -5.75 11.94 0.76
C GLY A 212 -6.68 11.19 -0.18
N ILE A 213 -6.93 9.90 0.06
CA ILE A 213 -7.89 9.09 -0.70
C ILE A 213 -9.31 9.62 -0.47
N THR A 214 -9.71 9.78 0.80
CA THR A 214 -11.06 10.19 1.18
C THR A 214 -11.45 11.54 0.56
N SER A 215 -10.49 12.44 0.36
CA SER A 215 -10.72 13.75 -0.28
C SER A 215 -11.17 13.65 -1.73
N PHE A 216 -10.93 12.52 -2.41
CA PHE A 216 -11.35 12.23 -3.79
C PHE A 216 -12.60 11.33 -3.88
N ARG A 217 -13.28 11.01 -2.77
CA ARG A 217 -14.49 10.15 -2.76
C ARG A 217 -15.52 10.52 -3.84
N ASN A 218 -15.74 11.82 -4.05
CA ASN A 218 -16.69 12.34 -5.04
C ASN A 218 -16.02 12.92 -6.30
N ALA A 219 -14.71 12.70 -6.47
CA ALA A 219 -13.89 13.28 -7.54
C ALA A 219 -12.83 12.28 -8.06
N ALA A 220 -13.12 10.97 -8.00
CA ALA A 220 -12.18 9.92 -8.38
C ALA A 220 -11.69 10.05 -9.83
N ALA A 221 -12.57 10.47 -10.75
CA ALA A 221 -12.20 10.73 -12.15
C ALA A 221 -11.05 11.74 -12.26
N THR A 222 -11.11 12.86 -11.52
CA THR A 222 -10.06 13.88 -11.50
C THR A 222 -8.72 13.32 -11.03
N LEU A 223 -8.72 12.46 -10.01
CA LEU A 223 -7.51 11.80 -9.52
C LEU A 223 -6.90 10.89 -10.59
N PHE A 224 -7.71 10.02 -11.19
CA PHE A 224 -7.24 9.04 -12.17
C PHE A 224 -6.84 9.67 -13.50
N GLU A 225 -7.52 10.73 -13.94
CA GLU A 225 -7.09 11.53 -15.09
C GLU A 225 -5.73 12.17 -14.82
N ALA A 226 -5.53 12.78 -13.63
CA ALA A 226 -4.26 13.41 -13.28
C ALA A 226 -3.10 12.41 -13.20
N ALA A 227 -3.34 11.22 -12.65
CA ALA A 227 -2.36 10.13 -12.53
C ALA A 227 -2.14 9.37 -13.85
N GLY A 228 -3.13 9.34 -14.74
CA GLY A 228 -3.08 8.66 -16.04
C GLY A 228 -2.39 9.45 -17.15
N ARG A 229 -2.04 10.73 -16.91
CA ARG A 229 -1.30 11.53 -17.89
C ARG A 229 0.07 10.90 -18.22
N PRO A 230 0.55 11.03 -19.47
CA PRO A 230 1.89 10.59 -19.83
C PRO A 230 2.94 11.17 -18.89
N ASP A 231 3.87 10.32 -18.46
CA ASP A 231 4.98 10.68 -17.58
C ASP A 231 4.60 11.26 -16.20
N ALA A 232 3.32 11.24 -15.80
CA ALA A 232 2.90 11.57 -14.44
C ALA A 232 3.58 10.65 -13.40
N PRO A 233 3.78 11.09 -12.15
CA PRO A 233 4.33 10.26 -11.09
C PRO A 233 3.47 9.02 -10.89
N ALA A 234 4.11 7.89 -10.54
CA ALA A 234 3.38 6.68 -10.21
C ALA A 234 2.51 6.93 -8.96
N LEU A 235 1.20 6.69 -9.07
CA LEU A 235 0.27 6.77 -7.95
C LEU A 235 0.12 5.38 -7.32
N VAL A 236 0.40 5.28 -6.03
CA VAL A 236 0.09 4.11 -5.20
C VAL A 236 -0.99 4.53 -4.21
N MET A 237 -2.09 3.78 -4.15
CA MET A 237 -3.17 4.02 -3.20
C MET A 237 -3.24 2.87 -2.19
N THR A 238 -3.54 3.19 -0.94
CA THR A 238 -3.61 2.22 0.17
C THR A 238 -4.96 2.25 0.91
N PRO A 239 -6.11 2.17 0.21
CA PRO A 239 -7.41 2.29 0.85
C PRO A 239 -7.72 1.09 1.75
N HIS A 240 -8.44 1.34 2.84
CA HIS A 240 -9.23 0.32 3.51
C HIS A 240 -10.67 0.29 2.97
N GLU A 241 -11.49 -0.69 3.34
CA GLU A 241 -12.86 -0.88 2.81
C GLU A 241 -13.77 0.36 2.93
N GLY A 242 -13.61 1.19 3.96
CA GLY A 242 -14.41 2.41 4.16
C GLY A 242 -13.99 3.66 3.38
N GLU A 243 -12.84 3.61 2.69
CA GLU A 243 -12.25 4.74 1.93
C GLU A 243 -12.58 4.66 0.45
#